data_AF-A0A7X2HBH6-F1
#
_entry.id   AF-A0A7X2HBH6-F1
#
_cell.length_a   1.000
_cell.length_b   1.000
_cell.length_c   1.000
_cell.angle_alpha   90.00
_cell.angle_beta   90.00
_cell.angle_gamma   90.00
#
_symmetry.space_group_name_H-M   'P 1'
#
loop_
_entity.id
_entity.type
_entity.pdbx_description
1 polymer ?
#
loop_
_entity_poly.entity_id
_entity_poly.type
_entity_poly.pdbx_seq_one_letter_code
_entity_poly.pdbx_strand_id
1 'polypeptide(L)'
;MANAIAIADQLKDILKRELELGEQIDQLQLEDSLSTIGLNSMSFIKLIVAIEKKFDFEFEDEDLNYQVFKTLQDVVNYIEKRIE
;
A
#
# COMPACT_ATOMS: atom_id res chain seq x y z
N MET A 1 12.28 -11.39 -3.93
CA MET A 1 12.04 -10.77 -5.26
C MET A 1 10.72 -11.21 -5.90
N ALA A 2 10.40 -12.51 -6.00
CA ALA A 2 9.10 -12.95 -6.56
C ALA A 2 7.89 -12.46 -5.71
N ASN A 3 8.03 -12.43 -4.38
CA ASN A 3 6.97 -11.95 -3.47
C ASN A 3 6.70 -10.45 -3.62
N ALA A 4 7.73 -9.61 -3.68
CA ALA A 4 7.56 -8.16 -3.83
C ALA A 4 6.71 -7.75 -5.05
N ILE A 5 6.88 -8.43 -6.20
CA ILE A 5 6.08 -8.16 -7.41
C ILE A 5 4.61 -8.52 -7.15
N ALA A 6 4.34 -9.69 -6.55
CA ALA A 6 2.98 -10.12 -6.25
C ALA A 6 2.28 -9.21 -5.22
N ILE A 7 3.00 -8.76 -4.18
CA ILE A 7 2.49 -7.82 -3.18
C ILE A 7 2.16 -6.47 -3.86
N ALA A 8 3.04 -5.98 -4.73
CA ALA A 8 2.81 -4.73 -5.45
C ALA A 8 1.54 -4.79 -6.32
N ASP A 9 1.32 -5.89 -7.04
CA ASP A 9 0.12 -6.09 -7.86
C ASP A 9 -1.15 -6.12 -7.00
N GLN A 10 -1.10 -6.83 -5.85
CA GLN A 10 -2.22 -6.85 -4.91
C GLN A 10 -2.50 -5.47 -4.30
N LEU A 11 -1.45 -4.69 -4.03
CA LEU A 11 -1.57 -3.35 -3.49
C LEU A 11 -2.19 -2.39 -4.52
N LYS A 12 -1.82 -2.50 -5.80
CA LYS A 12 -2.47 -1.78 -6.90
C LYS A 12 -3.96 -2.10 -6.98
N ASP A 13 -4.34 -3.36 -6.82
CA ASP A 13 -5.75 -3.77 -6.80
C ASP A 13 -6.52 -3.18 -5.61
N ILE A 14 -5.92 -3.13 -4.42
CA ILE A 14 -6.50 -2.47 -3.24
C ILE A 14 -6.70 -0.97 -3.51
N LEU A 15 -5.67 -0.29 -4.02
CA LEU A 15 -5.73 1.14 -4.35
C LEU A 15 -6.87 1.45 -5.34
N LYS A 16 -7.08 0.60 -6.36
CA LYS A 16 -8.18 0.75 -7.32
C LYS A 16 -9.56 0.53 -6.69
N ARG A 17 -9.72 -0.51 -5.88
CA ARG A 17 -11.03 -0.95 -5.35
C ARG A 17 -11.49 -0.16 -4.13
N GLU A 18 -10.60 0.08 -3.17
CA GLU A 18 -10.95 0.64 -1.86
C GLU A 18 -10.86 2.16 -1.82
N LEU A 19 -10.00 2.73 -2.67
CA LEU A 19 -9.79 4.18 -2.77
C LEU A 19 -10.37 4.79 -4.05
N GLU A 20 -11.03 3.98 -4.88
CA GLU A 20 -11.66 4.40 -6.14
C GLU A 20 -10.68 5.15 -7.08
N LEU A 21 -9.40 4.78 -7.02
CA LEU A 21 -8.36 5.37 -7.86
C LEU A 21 -8.41 4.75 -9.26
N GLY A 22 -8.23 5.58 -10.29
CA GLY A 22 -8.38 5.17 -11.69
C GLY A 22 -7.21 4.31 -12.23
N GLU A 23 -7.29 3.98 -13.52
CA GLU A 23 -6.31 3.16 -14.28
C GLU A 23 -4.85 3.68 -14.21
N GLN A 24 -4.64 4.93 -13.77
CA GLN A 24 -3.31 5.48 -13.52
C GLN A 24 -2.49 4.65 -12.51
N ILE A 25 -3.15 3.88 -11.64
CA ILE A 25 -2.50 3.00 -10.67
C ILE A 25 -1.75 1.85 -11.35
N ASP A 26 -2.17 1.39 -12.53
CA ASP A 26 -1.48 0.30 -13.22
C ASP A 26 -0.07 0.70 -13.66
N GLN A 27 0.11 1.99 -13.95
CA GLN A 27 1.40 2.57 -14.34
C GLN A 27 2.28 2.96 -13.14
N LEU A 28 1.76 2.88 -11.91
CA LEU A 28 2.50 3.23 -10.71
C LEU A 28 3.72 2.31 -10.54
N GLN A 29 4.90 2.92 -10.41
CA GLN A 29 6.15 2.23 -10.13
C GLN A 29 6.40 2.15 -8.61
N LEU A 30 7.34 1.28 -8.21
CA LEU A 30 7.66 1.07 -6.80
C LEU A 30 8.19 2.35 -6.12
N GLU A 31 8.97 3.14 -6.84
CA GLU A 31 9.56 4.39 -6.35
C GLU A 31 8.61 5.59 -6.39
N ASP A 32 7.44 5.46 -7.03
CA ASP A 32 6.49 6.55 -7.13
C ASP A 32 5.89 6.88 -5.77
N SER A 33 5.74 8.18 -5.52
CA SER A 33 5.15 8.65 -4.27
C SER A 33 3.65 8.42 -4.23
N LEU A 34 3.14 7.81 -3.16
CA LEU A 34 1.71 7.61 -2.97
C LEU A 34 0.93 8.93 -2.85
N SER A 35 1.60 10.03 -2.48
CA SER A 35 0.96 11.35 -2.43
C SER A 35 0.58 11.88 -3.82
N THR A 36 1.27 11.45 -4.90
CA THR A 36 0.98 11.93 -6.26
C THR A 36 -0.32 11.35 -6.83
N ILE A 37 -0.75 10.19 -6.31
CA ILE A 37 -2.01 9.53 -6.68
C ILE A 37 -3.19 9.95 -5.79
N GLY A 38 -3.03 11.01 -5.00
CA GLY A 38 -4.11 11.57 -4.17
C GLY A 38 -4.28 10.89 -2.81
N LEU A 39 -3.27 10.11 -2.38
CA LEU A 39 -3.29 9.49 -1.06
C LEU A 39 -3.06 10.56 0.03
N ASN A 40 -3.94 10.58 1.03
CA ASN A 40 -3.95 11.52 2.15
C ASN A 40 -4.15 10.75 3.46
N SER A 41 -4.20 11.43 4.61
CA SER A 41 -4.35 10.76 5.90
C SER A 41 -5.61 9.88 6.00
N MET A 42 -6.72 10.27 5.40
CA MET A 42 -7.98 9.51 5.44
C MET A 42 -7.93 8.28 4.53
N SER A 43 -7.45 8.43 3.29
CA SER A 43 -7.30 7.30 2.37
C SER A 43 -6.17 6.36 2.78
N PHE A 44 -5.16 6.86 3.49
CA PHE A 44 -4.13 6.04 4.10
C PHE A 44 -4.71 5.06 5.13
N ILE A 45 -5.56 5.51 6.06
CA ILE A 45 -6.19 4.60 7.03
C ILE A 45 -7.04 3.53 6.34
N LYS A 46 -7.79 3.90 5.28
CA LYS A 46 -8.53 2.93 4.48
C LYS A 46 -7.62 1.90 3.81
N LEU A 47 -6.48 2.36 3.26
CA LEU A 47 -5.48 1.48 2.67
C LEU A 47 -4.94 0.48 3.68
N ILE A 48 -4.57 0.94 4.87
CA ILE A 48 -4.07 0.09 5.96
C ILE A 48 -5.09 -1.01 6.29
N VAL A 49 -6.33 -0.63 6.58
CA VAL A 49 -7.40 -1.60 6.92
C VAL A 49 -7.63 -2.62 5.80
N ALA A 50 -7.49 -2.21 4.55
CA ALA A 50 -7.62 -3.11 3.41
C ALA A 50 -6.43 -4.08 3.28
N ILE A 51 -5.21 -3.61 3.56
CA ILE A 51 -4.01 -4.45 3.59
C ILE A 51 -4.13 -5.49 4.70
N GLU A 52 -4.50 -5.09 5.92
CA GLU A 52 -4.68 -6.00 7.07
C GLU A 52 -5.62 -7.15 6.73
N LYS A 53 -6.79 -6.83 6.16
CA LYS A 53 -7.77 -7.82 5.71
C LYS A 53 -7.26 -8.71 4.58
N LYS A 54 -6.41 -8.19 3.69
CA LYS A 54 -5.91 -8.91 2.52
C LYS A 54 -4.82 -9.92 2.89
N PHE A 55 -3.94 -9.52 3.81
CA PHE A 55 -2.73 -10.26 4.16
C PHE A 55 -2.81 -10.93 5.54
N ASP A 56 -3.93 -10.75 6.26
CA ASP A 56 -4.25 -11.38 7.54
C ASP A 56 -3.22 -11.07 8.65
N PHE A 57 -2.87 -9.78 8.77
CA PHE A 57 -2.02 -9.24 9.84
C PHE A 57 -2.53 -7.88 10.32
N GLU A 58 -2.02 -7.39 11.46
CA GLU A 58 -2.33 -6.06 12.00
C GLU A 58 -1.09 -5.15 11.94
N PHE A 59 -1.29 -3.89 11.53
CA PHE A 59 -0.26 -2.86 11.66
C PHE A 59 -0.12 -2.44 13.11
N GLU A 60 1.10 -2.13 13.54
CA GLU A 60 1.31 -1.54 14.86
C GLU A 60 0.92 -0.06 14.84
N ASP A 61 0.39 0.44 15.95
CA ASP A 61 -0.02 1.86 16.09
C ASP A 61 1.11 2.84 15.73
N GLU A 62 2.36 2.46 16.03
CA GLU A 62 3.56 3.24 15.71
C GLU A 62 3.84 3.34 14.20
N ASP A 63 3.40 2.32 13.45
CA ASP A 63 3.52 2.23 11.99
C ASP A 63 2.37 2.95 11.27
N LEU A 64 1.29 3.33 11.95
CA LEU A 64 0.16 4.07 11.37
C LEU A 64 0.48 5.54 11.03
N ASN A 65 1.70 5.82 10.63
CA ASN A 65 2.17 7.14 10.26
C ASN A 65 2.32 7.26 8.74
N TYR A 66 1.43 8.04 8.12
CA TYR A 66 1.45 8.31 6.68
C TYR A 66 2.79 8.92 6.20
N GLN A 67 3.57 9.57 7.08
CA GLN A 67 4.88 10.12 6.73
C GLN A 67 5.97 9.05 6.53
N VAL A 68 5.75 7.84 7.04
CA VAL A 68 6.67 6.69 6.90
C VAL A 68 6.48 6.02 5.54
N PHE A 69 5.24 5.89 5.09
CA PHE A 69 4.90 5.25 3.82
C PHE A 69 4.79 6.28 2.69
N LYS A 70 5.94 6.62 2.10
CA LYS A 70 6.00 7.64 1.03
C LYS A 70 5.76 7.05 -0.34
N THR A 71 6.23 5.83 -0.58
CA THR A 71 6.24 5.15 -1.87
C THR A 71 5.56 3.79 -1.80
N LEU A 72 5.22 3.24 -2.96
CA LEU A 72 4.68 1.88 -3.05
C LEU A 72 5.69 0.85 -2.51
N GLN A 73 6.99 1.06 -2.75
CA GLN A 73 8.07 0.22 -2.24
C GLN A 73 8.10 0.14 -0.72
N ASP A 74 7.86 1.26 -0.02
CA ASP A 74 7.85 1.29 1.45
C ASP A 74 6.79 0.34 2.01
N VAL A 75 5.59 0.37 1.43
CA VAL A 75 4.47 -0.48 1.84
C VAL A 75 4.74 -1.94 1.49
N VAL A 76 5.24 -2.22 0.28
CA VAL A 76 5.61 -3.58 -0.15
C VAL A 76 6.65 -4.18 0.80
N ASN A 77 7.71 -3.44 1.12
CA ASN A 77 8.76 -3.89 2.04
C ASN A 77 8.23 -4.17 3.44
N TYR A 78 7.28 -3.37 3.90
CA TYR A 78 6.66 -3.57 5.20
C TYR A 78 5.84 -4.87 5.21
N ILE A 79 4.96 -5.04 4.23
CA ILE A 79 4.13 -6.25 4.11
C ILE A 79 5.02 -7.49 4.00
N GLU A 80 6.06 -7.45 3.15
CA GLU A 80 6.98 -8.58 2.95
C GLU A 80 7.63 -9.02 4.27
N LYS A 81 8.02 -8.08 5.14
CA LYS A 81 8.57 -8.39 6.47
C LYS A 81 7.55 -8.95 7.47
N ARG A 82 6.25 -8.68 7.28
CA ARG A 82 5.18 -9.12 8.17
C ARG A 82 4.67 -10.51 7.83
N ILE A 83 4.78 -10.92 6.56
CA ILE A 83 4.27 -12.21 6.06
C ILE A 83 5.37 -13.25 5.78
N GLU A 84 6.64 -12.91 6.04
CA GLU A 84 7.77 -13.85 6.03
C GLU A 84 7.75 -14.78 7.25
#